data_AF-A0A6P0PPC4-F1
#
_entry.id   AF-A0A6P0PPC4-F1
#
_cell.length_a   1.000
_cell.length_b   1.000
_cell.length_c   1.000
_cell.angle_alpha   90.00
_cell.angle_beta   90.00
_cell.angle_gamma   90.00
#
_symmetry.space_group_name_H-M   'P 1'
#
loop_
_entity.id
_entity.type
_entity.pdbx_description
1 polymer ?
#
loop_
_entity_poly.entity_id
_entity_poly.type
_entity_poly.pdbx_seq_one_letter_code
_entity_poly.pdbx_strand_id
1 'polypeptide(L)' 'MKIAVGADSYGFDLKQAVKEYLINKGIEIEDVGINEHKAQTPYQNFWV' A
#
# COMPACT_ATOMS: atom_id res chain seq x y z
N MET A 1 -2.62 13.82 -10.00
CA MET A 1 -3.04 12.42 -10.25
C MET A 1 -2.61 11.63 -9.04
N LYS A 2 -3.52 10.90 -8.40
CA LYS A 2 -3.29 10.26 -7.09
C LYS A 2 -3.39 8.75 -7.27
N ILE A 3 -2.40 8.01 -6.78
CA ILE A 3 -2.35 6.54 -6.89
C ILE A 3 -2.76 5.93 -5.54
N ALA A 4 -3.76 5.06 -5.55
CA ALA A 4 -4.10 4.23 -4.40
C ALA A 4 -3.19 3.00 -4.35
N VAL A 5 -2.62 2.69 -3.19
CA VAL A 5 -1.76 1.51 -2.98
C VAL A 5 -2.26 0.73 -1.77
N GLY A 6 -2.56 -0.55 -1.99
CA GLY A 6 -3.04 -1.47 -0.97
C GLY A 6 -2.36 -2.84 -1.10
N ALA A 7 -2.15 -3.50 0.04
CA ALA A 7 -1.63 -4.86 0.08
C ALA A 7 -2.05 -5.55 1.39
N ASP A 8 -2.15 -6.88 1.33
CA ASP A 8 -2.28 -7.71 2.53
C ASP A 8 -0.94 -7.84 3.28
N SER A 9 -0.90 -8.69 4.30
CA SER A 9 0.29 -8.85 5.16
C SER A 9 1.49 -9.44 4.44
N TYR A 10 1.26 -10.25 3.40
CA TYR A 10 2.34 -10.81 2.61
C TYR A 10 2.98 -9.78 1.68
N GLY A 11 2.20 -8.79 1.22
CA GLY A 11 2.69 -7.70 0.37
C GLY A 11 3.17 -6.44 1.10
N PHE A 12 3.14 -6.40 2.44
CA PHE A 12 3.36 -5.17 3.21
C PHE A 12 4.71 -4.50 2.93
N ASP A 13 5.81 -5.25 2.97
CA ASP A 13 7.16 -4.68 2.79
C ASP A 13 7.35 -4.12 1.37
N LEU A 14 6.88 -4.84 0.35
CA LEU A 14 6.90 -4.38 -1.03
C LEU A 14 6.04 -3.12 -1.20
N LYS A 15 4.87 -3.09 -0.56
CA LYS A 15 3.99 -1.91 -0.57
C LYS A 15 4.70 -0.68 -0.02
N GLN A 16 5.40 -0.80 1.11
CA GLN A 16 6.15 0.32 1.69
C GLN A 16 7.26 0.80 0.74
N ALA A 17 8.04 -0.12 0.17
CA ALA A 17 9.12 0.23 -0.76
C ALA A 17 8.60 0.93 -2.03
N VAL A 18 7.49 0.45 -2.61
CA VAL A 18 6.85 1.07 -3.77
C VAL A 18 6.27 2.44 -3.42
N LYS A 19 5.61 2.56 -2.26
CA LYS A 19 5.07 3.83 -1.76
C LYS A 19 6.17 4.89 -1.61
N GLU A 20 7.28 4.55 -0.96
CA GLU A 20 8.42 5.45 -0.81
C GLU A 20 9.01 5.85 -2.16
N TYR A 21 9.18 4.90 -3.08
CA TYR A 21 9.66 5.18 -4.43
C TYR A 21 8.77 6.20 -5.16
N LEU A 22 7.44 6.03 -5.10
CA LEU A 22 6.49 6.91 -5.76
C LEU A 22 6.44 8.31 -5.11
N ILE A 23 6.47 8.39 -3.77
CA ILE A 23 6.56 9.66 -3.04
C ILE A 23 7.84 10.42 -3.42
N ASN A 24 8.98 9.73 -3.51
CA ASN A 24 10.26 10.32 -3.92
C ASN A 24 10.25 10.82 -5.39
N LYS A 25 9.31 10.35 -6.22
CA LYS A 25 9.07 10.86 -7.58
C LYS A 25 8.12 12.05 -7.62
N GLY A 26 7.61 12.51 -6.48
CA GLY A 26 6.63 13.61 -6.38
C GLY A 26 5.21 13.18 -6.74
N ILE A 27 4.91 11.88 -6.69
CA ILE A 27 3.57 11.35 -6.95
C ILE A 27 2.77 11.31 -5.65
N GLU A 28 1.56 11.84 -5.68
CA GLU A 28 0.62 11.76 -4.55
C GLU A 28 0.09 10.34 -4.39
N ILE A 29 0.19 9.80 -3.18
CA ILE A 29 -0.22 8.43 -2.83
C ILE A 29 -1.38 8.45 -1.84
N GLU A 30 -2.32 7.54 -2.04
CA GLU A 30 -3.34 7.14 -1.06
C GLU A 30 -3.03 5.72 -0.56
N ASP A 31 -2.57 5.59 0.68
CA ASP A 31 -2.33 4.29 1.30
C ASP A 31 -3.64 3.76 1.89
N VAL A 32 -4.20 2.73 1.27
CA VAL A 32 -5.48 2.12 1.69
C VAL A 32 -5.29 0.94 2.65
N GLY A 33 -4.05 0.73 3.13
CA GLY A 33 -3.71 -0.29 4.12
C GLY A 33 -3.07 -1.55 3.51
N ILE A 34 -2.75 -2.57 4.31
CA ILE A 34 -2.69 -2.56 5.78
C ILE A 34 -1.57 -1.65 6.31
N ASN A 35 -1.69 -1.17 7.55
CA ASN A 35 -0.65 -0.33 8.18
C ASN A 35 0.29 -1.12 9.10
N GLU A 36 0.03 -2.42 9.28
CA GLU A 36 0.78 -3.27 10.19
C GLU A 36 1.01 -4.64 9.56
N HIS A 37 2.26 -5.11 9.55
CA HIS A 37 2.66 -6.40 8.96
C HIS A 37 1.89 -7.61 9.53
N LYS A 38 1.38 -7.52 10.76
CA LYS A 38 0.66 -8.63 11.43
C LYS A 38 -0.86 -8.62 11.18
N ALA A 39 -1.39 -7.63 10.47
CA ALA A 39 -2.83 -7.57 10.24
C ALA A 39 -3.27 -8.71 9.32
N GLN A 40 -4.31 -9.44 9.71
CA GLN A 40 -4.89 -10.53 8.91
C GLN A 40 -6.00 -10.02 8.00
N THR A 41 -5.74 -8.94 7.26
CA THR A 41 -6.70 -8.39 6.32
C THR A 41 -6.58 -9.15 5.00
N PRO A 42 -7.64 -9.85 4.53
CA PRO A 42 -7.62 -10.51 3.24
C PRO A 42 -7.40 -9.50 2.11
N TYR A 43 -6.61 -9.87 1.10
CA TYR A 43 -6.28 -9.01 -0.04
C TYR A 43 -7.52 -8.51 -0.81
N GLN A 44 -8.64 -9.22 -0.70
CA GLN A 44 -9.94 -8.88 -1.31
C GLN A 44 -10.48 -7.52 -0.82
N ASN A 45 -10.03 -7.04 0.34
CA ASN A 45 -10.47 -5.79 0.94
C ASN A 45 -9.83 -4.53 0.30
N PHE A 46 -8.86 -4.70 -0.60
CA PHE A 46 -8.17 -3.57 -1.25
C PHE A 46 -8.67 -3.28 -2.67
N TRP A 47 -9.64 -4.04 -3.17
CA TRP A 47 -10.28 -3.76 -4.45
C TRP A 47 -11.39 -2.73 -4.23
N VAL A 48 -11.23 -1.55 -4.82
CA VAL A 48 -12.23 -0.46 -4.86
C VAL A 48 -12.76 -0.33 -6.27
#